data_AF-A0A369CL70-F1
#
_entry.id   AF-A0A369CL70-F1
#
_cell.length_a   1.000
_cell.length_b   1.000
_cell.length_c   1.000
_cell.angle_alpha   90.00
_cell.angle_beta   90.00
_cell.angle_gamma   90.00
#
_symmetry.space_group_name_H-M   'P 1'
#
loop_
_entity.id
_entity.type
_entity.pdbx_description
1 polymer ?
#
loop_
_entity_poly.entity_id
_entity_poly.type
_entity_poly.pdbx_seq_one_letter_code
_entity_poly.pdbx_strand_id
1 'polypeptide(L)'
;MSGRGDTPPHVRGAPRAARGIGLTRAEAIGVTVLLALLLVSALGVAYSKHVSRRLFVELQGLQRVHDQLSEDWGRLLLEQSTWGTHGRVESEARERLGMVLPSPDAVVMVRP
;
A
#
# COMPACT_ATOMS: atom_id res chain seq x y z
N MET A 1 -40.23 65.20 60.87
CA MET A 1 -39.93 63.75 60.98
C MET A 1 -40.17 63.12 59.62
N SER A 2 -39.10 62.75 58.92
CA SER A 2 -38.77 61.36 58.55
C SER A 2 -39.72 60.81 57.47
N GLY A 3 -39.37 60.81 56.19
CA GLY A 3 -38.41 59.86 55.61
C GLY A 3 -39.15 58.56 55.28
N ARG A 4 -39.54 58.33 54.03
CA ARG A 4 -38.85 57.38 53.14
C ARG A 4 -39.41 57.47 51.72
N GLY A 5 -38.56 57.84 50.77
CA GLY A 5 -38.71 57.43 49.38
C GLY A 5 -37.91 56.15 49.22
N ASP A 6 -38.58 55.00 49.23
CA ASP A 6 -37.93 53.71 48.99
C ASP A 6 -37.88 53.46 47.48
N THR A 7 -36.83 53.96 46.85
CA THR A 7 -36.49 53.63 45.46
C THR A 7 -35.98 52.18 45.36
N PRO A 8 -36.39 51.39 44.34
CA PRO A 8 -35.94 50.02 44.17
C PRO A 8 -34.43 49.92 43.88
N PRO A 9 -33.77 48.79 44.20
CA PRO A 9 -32.33 48.67 44.08
C PRO A 9 -31.89 48.69 42.61
N HIS A 10 -31.05 49.67 42.29
CA HIS A 10 -30.29 49.69 41.05
C HIS A 10 -29.37 48.48 40.99
N VAL A 11 -29.73 47.52 40.14
CA VAL A 11 -28.84 46.44 39.69
C VAL A 11 -27.59 47.06 39.09
N ARG A 12 -26.51 47.03 39.87
CA ARG A 12 -25.20 47.53 39.47
C ARG A 12 -24.63 46.54 38.46
N GLY A 13 -24.83 46.82 37.17
CA GLY A 13 -24.15 46.12 36.09
C GLY A 13 -22.65 46.24 36.30
N ALA A 14 -22.01 45.12 36.65
CA ALA A 14 -20.56 45.06 36.66
C ALA A 14 -20.06 45.33 35.24
N PRO A 15 -19.11 46.26 35.02
CA PRO A 15 -18.44 46.34 33.75
C PRO A 15 -17.67 45.02 33.58
N ARG A 16 -18.17 44.12 32.73
CA ARG A 16 -17.36 43.05 32.15
C ARG A 16 -16.25 43.77 31.38
N ALA A 17 -15.11 43.92 32.05
CA ALA A 17 -13.88 44.27 31.39
C ALA A 17 -13.64 43.20 30.33
N ALA A 18 -14.05 43.49 29.10
CA ALA A 18 -13.52 42.84 27.93
C ALA A 18 -12.03 43.11 28.00
N ARG A 19 -11.28 42.15 28.57
CA ARG A 19 -9.84 42.08 28.39
C ARG A 19 -9.68 41.99 26.88
N GLY A 20 -9.41 43.14 26.26
CA GLY A 20 -8.96 43.20 24.88
C GLY A 20 -7.86 42.17 24.76
N ILE A 21 -7.94 41.36 23.71
CA ILE A 21 -6.93 40.36 23.39
C ILE A 21 -5.66 41.14 23.04
N GLY A 22 -4.96 41.65 24.04
CA GLY A 22 -3.67 42.27 23.90
C GLY A 22 -2.69 41.14 23.70
N LEU A 23 -2.58 40.63 22.47
CA LEU A 23 -1.51 39.69 22.13
C LEU A 23 -0.20 40.38 22.46
N THR A 24 0.49 39.88 23.48
CA THR A 24 1.85 40.29 23.73
C THR A 24 2.70 39.88 22.53
N ARG A 25 3.75 40.65 22.17
CA ARG A 25 4.59 40.34 21.00
C ARG A 25 5.13 38.90 21.03
N ALA A 26 5.37 38.36 22.23
CA ALA A 26 5.80 36.98 22.43
C ALA A 26 4.73 35.94 22.03
N GLU A 27 3.46 36.16 22.37
CA GLU A 27 2.35 35.28 21.97
C GLU A 27 2.14 35.30 20.46
N ALA A 28 2.22 36.47 19.83
CA ALA A 28 2.10 36.59 18.39
C ALA A 28 3.20 35.83 17.64
N ILE A 29 4.44 35.86 18.16
CA ILE A 29 5.56 35.07 17.60
C ILE A 29 5.27 33.58 17.76
N GLY A 30 4.84 33.14 18.94
CA GLY A 30 4.51 31.74 19.21
C GLY A 30 3.44 31.18 18.26
N VAL A 31 2.34 31.93 18.07
CA VAL A 31 1.26 31.56 17.14
C VAL A 31 1.79 31.50 15.71
N THR A 32 2.61 32.46 15.29
CA THR A 32 3.17 32.50 13.92
C THR A 32 4.07 31.28 13.67
N VAL A 33 4.92 30.91 14.64
CA VAL A 33 5.80 29.74 14.55
C VAL A 33 5.00 28.46 14.47
N LEU A 34 3.96 28.30 15.30
CA LEU A 34 3.05 27.15 15.26
C LEU A 34 2.33 27.03 13.91
N LEU A 35 1.86 28.15 13.36
CA LEU A 35 1.24 28.20 12.04
C LEU A 35 2.23 27.77 10.95
N ALA A 36 3.46 28.26 10.99
CA ALA A 36 4.50 27.87 10.05
C ALA A 36 4.81 26.36 10.14
N LEU A 37 4.97 25.82 11.35
CA LEU A 37 5.17 24.39 11.60
C LEU A 37 4.01 23.54 11.04
N LEU A 38 2.77 23.99 11.26
CA LEU A 38 1.58 23.31 10.76
C LEU A 38 1.55 23.28 9.23
N LEU A 39 1.87 24.41 8.58
CA LEU A 39 1.93 24.50 7.12
C LEU A 39 3.03 23.60 6.54
N VAL A 40 4.22 23.61 7.14
CA VAL A 40 5.33 22.73 6.74
C VAL A 40 4.93 21.26 6.89
N SER A 41 4.28 20.89 7.99
CA SER A 41 3.77 19.54 8.21
C SER A 41 2.73 19.15 7.15
N ALA A 42 1.75 20.01 6.88
CA ALA A 42 0.71 19.77 5.88
C ALA A 42 1.28 19.59 4.47
N LEU A 43 2.21 20.46 4.07
CA LEU A 43 2.93 20.34 2.79
C LEU A 43 3.76 19.07 2.72
N GLY A 44 4.46 18.72 3.81
CA GLY A 44 5.25 17.49 3.91
C GLY A 44 4.40 16.23 3.73
N VAL A 45 3.24 16.17 4.38
CA VAL A 45 2.29 15.04 4.23
C VAL A 45 1.74 14.97 2.81
N ALA A 46 1.35 16.11 2.22
CA ALA A 46 0.84 16.15 0.85
C ALA A 46 1.90 15.69 -0.17
N TYR A 47 3.15 16.14 0.01
CA TYR A 47 4.27 15.74 -0.82
C TYR A 47 4.58 14.24 -0.69
N SER A 48 4.68 13.74 0.55
CA SER A 48 4.88 12.32 0.82
C SER A 48 3.81 11.46 0.15
N LYS A 49 2.54 11.87 0.24
CA LYS A 49 1.43 11.17 -0.42
C LYS A 49 1.54 11.18 -1.95
N HIS A 50 1.99 12.29 -2.55
CA HIS A 50 2.19 12.39 -3.99
C HIS A 50 3.32 11.46 -4.46
N VAL A 51 4.46 11.48 -3.77
CA VAL A 51 5.61 10.60 -4.06
C VAL A 51 5.22 9.14 -3.90
N SER A 52 4.54 8.79 -2.80
CA SER A 52 4.08 7.43 -2.54
C SER A 52 3.15 6.92 -3.65
N ARG A 53 2.24 7.76 -4.15
CA ARG A 53 1.37 7.38 -5.29
C ARG A 53 2.18 7.13 -6.56
N ARG A 54 3.21 7.93 -6.86
CA ARG A 54 4.06 7.73 -8.04
C ARG A 54 4.82 6.40 -7.96
N LEU A 55 5.51 6.15 -6.84
CA LEU A 55 6.25 4.90 -6.63
C LEU A 55 5.32 3.68 -6.70
N PHE A 56 4.11 3.80 -6.15
CA PHE A 56 3.13 2.72 -6.21
C PHE A 56 2.71 2.39 -7.65
N VAL A 57 2.49 3.40 -8.49
CA VAL A 57 2.12 3.19 -9.91
C VAL A 57 3.26 2.52 -10.67
N GLU A 58 4.50 2.93 -10.42
CA GLU A 58 5.68 2.31 -11.03
C GLU A 58 5.83 0.83 -10.63
N LEU A 59 5.70 0.54 -9.33
CA LEU A 59 5.72 -0.83 -8.81
C LEU A 59 4.61 -1.68 -9.45
N GLN A 60 3.40 -1.14 -9.53
CA GLN A 60 2.28 -1.81 -10.18
C GLN A 60 2.54 -2.07 -11.67
N GLY A 61 3.28 -1.18 -12.36
CA GLY A 61 3.69 -1.37 -13.75
C GLY A 61 4.59 -2.59 -13.91
N LEU A 62 5.67 -2.65 -13.13
CA LEU A 62 6.60 -3.79 -13.14
C LEU A 62 5.90 -5.11 -12.77
N GLN A 63 5.03 -5.09 -11.77
CA GLN A 63 4.29 -6.28 -11.34
C GLN A 63 3.42 -6.83 -12.47
N ARG A 64 2.71 -5.97 -13.22
CA ARG A 64 1.91 -6.41 -14.36
C ARG A 64 2.73 -7.10 -15.45
N VAL A 65 3.93 -6.60 -15.74
CA VAL A 65 4.82 -7.22 -16.72
C VAL A 65 5.26 -8.59 -16.23
N HIS A 66 5.63 -8.72 -14.96
CA HIS A 66 5.99 -9.99 -14.36
C HIS A 66 4.84 -11.00 -14.42
N ASP A 67 3.62 -10.58 -14.09
CA ASP A 67 2.44 -11.43 -14.08
C ASP A 67 2.11 -11.92 -15.51
N GLN A 68 2.17 -11.03 -16.52
CA GLN A 68 2.00 -11.41 -17.93
C GLN A 68 3.03 -12.45 -18.38
N LEU A 69 4.30 -12.25 -18.05
CA LEU A 69 5.35 -13.19 -18.41
C LEU A 69 5.15 -14.56 -17.74
N SER A 70 4.63 -14.56 -16.50
CA SER A 70 4.34 -15.78 -15.75
C SER A 70 3.15 -16.55 -16.35
N GLU A 71 2.13 -15.84 -16.82
CA GLU A 71 1.00 -16.44 -17.56
C GLU A 71 1.47 -17.06 -18.88
N ASP A 72 2.24 -16.31 -19.68
CA ASP A 72 2.80 -16.80 -20.94
C ASP A 72 3.69 -18.01 -20.72
N TRP A 73 4.56 -17.97 -19.70
CA TRP A 73 5.39 -19.10 -19.33
C TRP A 73 4.56 -20.30 -18.91
N GLY A 74 3.52 -20.11 -18.09
CA GLY A 74 2.60 -21.18 -17.70
C GLY A 74 1.90 -21.81 -18.89
N ARG A 75 1.45 -20.98 -19.84
CA ARG A 75 0.85 -21.45 -21.09
C ARG A 75 1.84 -22.26 -21.92
N LEU A 76 3.07 -21.77 -22.10
CA LEU A 76 4.13 -22.50 -22.79
C LEU A 76 4.46 -23.83 -22.09
N LEU A 77 4.46 -23.85 -20.76
CA LEU A 77 4.73 -25.07 -19.99
C LEU A 77 3.62 -26.11 -20.18
N LEU A 78 2.36 -25.68 -20.27
CA LEU A 78 1.24 -26.55 -20.60
C LEU A 78 1.35 -27.09 -22.02
N GLU A 79 1.69 -26.23 -22.99
CA GLU A 79 1.97 -26.64 -24.38
C GLU A 79 3.11 -27.67 -24.42
N GLN A 80 4.19 -27.45 -23.67
CA GLN A 80 5.37 -28.33 -23.64
C GLN A 80 5.17 -29.62 -22.83
N SER A 81 4.34 -29.62 -21.80
CA SER A 81 3.99 -30.82 -21.02
C SER A 81 3.34 -31.91 -21.87
N THR A 82 2.77 -31.53 -23.03
CA THR A 82 2.21 -32.46 -24.01
C THR A 82 3.29 -33.08 -24.92
N TRP A 83 4.46 -32.46 -25.05
CA TRP A 83 5.55 -32.90 -25.94
C TRP A 83 6.79 -33.44 -25.21
N GLY A 84 6.92 -33.18 -23.90
CA GLY A 84 8.12 -33.46 -23.12
C GLY A 84 8.29 -34.89 -22.61
N THR A 85 7.23 -35.67 -22.47
CA THR A 85 7.34 -36.87 -21.63
C THR A 85 7.61 -38.17 -22.39
N HIS A 86 6.90 -38.53 -23.49
CA HIS A 86 7.02 -39.91 -24.02
C HIS A 86 7.32 -40.04 -25.52
N GLY A 87 6.73 -39.23 -26.41
CA GLY A 87 6.80 -39.52 -27.85
C GLY A 87 8.20 -39.40 -28.49
N ARG A 88 8.96 -38.34 -28.18
CA ARG A 88 10.27 -38.10 -28.82
C ARG A 88 11.38 -39.02 -28.30
N VAL A 89 11.41 -39.29 -27.00
CA VAL A 89 12.40 -40.21 -26.41
C VAL A 89 12.10 -41.65 -26.83
N GLU A 90 10.82 -42.05 -26.87
CA GLU A 90 10.41 -43.38 -27.34
C GLU A 90 10.73 -43.59 -28.83
N SER A 91 10.45 -42.58 -29.68
CA SER A 91 10.78 -42.62 -31.11
C SER A 91 12.28 -42.72 -31.33
N GLU A 92 13.09 -41.87 -30.69
CA GLU A 92 14.55 -41.89 -30.83
C GLU A 92 15.15 -43.19 -30.24
N ALA A 93 14.60 -43.73 -29.14
CA ALA A 93 15.03 -45.01 -28.58
C ALA A 93 14.65 -46.21 -29.48
N ARG A 94 13.50 -46.17 -30.14
CA ARG A 94 13.10 -47.21 -31.09
C ARG A 94 13.92 -47.14 -32.38
N GLU A 95 14.13 -45.95 -32.93
CA GLU A 95 14.84 -45.76 -34.21
C GLU A 95 16.37 -45.86 -34.08
N ARG A 96 16.98 -45.24 -33.06
CA ARG A 96 18.46 -45.25 -32.91
C ARG A 96 18.99 -46.41 -32.10
N LEU A 97 18.25 -46.87 -31.08
CA LEU A 97 18.69 -47.92 -30.16
C LEU A 97 17.99 -49.27 -30.42
N GLY A 98 17.05 -49.33 -31.39
CA GLY A 98 16.33 -50.55 -31.73
C GLY A 98 15.44 -51.08 -30.61
N MET A 99 15.07 -50.24 -29.62
CA MET A 99 14.32 -50.69 -28.46
C MET A 99 12.90 -51.11 -28.84
N VAL A 100 12.56 -52.36 -28.51
CA VAL A 100 11.23 -52.96 -28.63
C VAL A 100 10.64 -53.19 -27.24
N LEU A 101 9.31 -53.10 -27.12
CA LEU A 101 8.63 -53.35 -25.85
C LEU A 101 8.78 -54.85 -25.49
N PRO A 102 9.43 -55.20 -24.37
CA PRO A 102 9.71 -56.60 -24.04
C PRO A 102 8.42 -57.35 -23.69
N SER A 103 8.26 -58.55 -24.23
CA SER A 103 7.18 -59.46 -23.86
C SER A 103 7.27 -59.86 -22.38
N PRO A 104 6.15 -60.25 -21.72
CA PRO A 104 6.12 -60.61 -20.29
C PRO A 104 7.17 -61.64 -19.88
N ASP A 105 7.56 -62.51 -20.80
CA ASP A 105 8.52 -63.60 -20.60
C ASP A 105 9.99 -63.12 -20.52
N ALA A 106 10.26 -61.86 -20.88
CA ALA A 106 11.60 -61.27 -20.90
C ALA A 106 11.92 -60.43 -19.64
N VAL A 107 11.01 -60.38 -18.66
CA VAL A 107 11.19 -59.56 -17.45
C VAL A 107 11.83 -60.39 -16.34
N VAL A 108 13.10 -60.09 -16.02
CA VAL A 108 13.81 -60.71 -14.89
C VAL A 108 13.74 -59.79 -13.68
N MET A 109 13.11 -60.26 -12.61
CA MET A 109 12.96 -59.50 -11.36
C MET A 109 14.16 -59.73 -10.44
N VAL A 110 14.99 -58.70 -10.27
CA VAL A 110 16.13 -58.74 -9.33
C VAL A 110 15.64 -58.25 -7.97
N ARG A 111 15.80 -59.10 -6.94
CA ARG A 111 15.51 -58.72 -5.54
C ARG A 111 16.71 -57.93 -4.98
N PRO A 112 16.47 -56.90 -4.15
CA PRO A 112 17.51 -56.03 -3.61
C PRO A 112 18.52 -56.78 -2.72
#